data_AF-A0A8T5MIT0-F1
#
_entry.id   AF-A0A8T5MIT0-F1
#
_cell.length_a   1.000
_cell.length_b   1.000
_cell.length_c   1.000
_cell.angle_alpha   90.00
_cell.angle_beta   90.00
_cell.angle_gamma   90.00
#
_symmetry.space_group_name_H-M   'P 1'
#
loop_
_entity.id
_entity.type
_entity.pdbx_description
1 polymer ?
#
loop_
_entity_poly.entity_id
_entity_poly.type
_entity_poly.pdbx_seq_one_letter_code
_entity_poly.pdbx_strand_id
1 'polypeptide(L)'
;KALDESVKSLDATVQIHLHTPKASKLPFATKNIDVLTGEFAGNPKNMDFISKKELDAHDKFIRAGITRTDIDHIFAAHLVGGVTPKDVDLVDSVDSIKKIYSQAKERFGDRMTFAGPDCGVGAWPSQEVASLLLKRTVEAVR
;
A
#
# COMPACT_ATOMS: atom_id res chain seq x y z
N LYS A 1 17.24 9.18 -14.09
CA LYS A 1 18.37 10.06 -13.69
C LYS A 1 18.02 10.98 -12.52
N ALA A 2 17.04 11.89 -12.62
CA ALA A 2 16.69 12.78 -11.49
C ALA A 2 16.34 12.02 -10.19
N LEU A 3 15.52 10.96 -10.30
CA LEU A 3 15.19 10.11 -9.15
C LEU A 3 16.44 9.46 -8.51
N ASP A 4 17.29 8.82 -9.31
CA ASP A 4 18.55 8.23 -8.82
C ASP A 4 19.45 9.24 -8.12
N GLU A 5 19.61 10.43 -8.70
CA GLU A 5 20.48 11.47 -8.14
C GLU A 5 19.96 12.02 -6.81
N SER A 6 18.63 12.06 -6.62
CA SER A 6 18.02 12.57 -5.39
C SER A 6 18.29 11.70 -4.15
N VAL A 7 18.65 10.44 -4.35
CA VAL A 7 18.85 9.45 -3.28
C VAL A 7 20.21 8.76 -3.33
N LYS A 8 21.10 9.15 -4.26
CA LYS A 8 22.39 8.47 -4.52
C LYS A 8 23.34 8.37 -3.33
N SER A 9 23.23 9.29 -2.38
CA SER A 9 24.12 9.36 -1.21
C SER A 9 23.49 8.76 0.04
N LEU A 10 22.29 8.17 -0.07
CA LEU A 10 21.63 7.51 1.04
C LEU A 10 22.13 6.07 1.14
N ASP A 11 22.64 5.71 2.30
CA ASP A 11 22.98 4.33 2.66
C ASP A 11 21.81 3.70 3.43
N ALA A 12 20.68 3.54 2.74
CA ALA A 12 19.45 3.00 3.30
C ALA A 12 18.59 2.38 2.19
N THR A 13 17.68 1.47 2.56
CA THR A 13 16.64 0.99 1.64
C THR A 13 15.72 2.14 1.26
N VAL A 14 15.68 2.46 -0.03
CA VAL A 14 14.89 3.58 -0.55
C VAL A 14 13.58 3.06 -1.13
N GLN A 15 12.48 3.57 -0.57
CA GLN A 15 11.13 3.32 -1.06
C GLN A 15 10.60 4.53 -1.83
N ILE A 16 9.92 4.28 -2.95
CA ILE A 16 9.08 5.27 -3.62
C ILE A 16 7.61 4.92 -3.45
N HIS A 17 6.81 5.91 -3.06
CA HIS A 17 5.36 5.77 -2.96
C HIS A 17 4.70 6.12 -4.29
N LEU A 18 3.94 5.18 -4.87
CA LEU A 18 3.16 5.40 -6.08
C LEU A 18 1.69 5.17 -5.78
N HIS A 19 0.85 6.19 -6.00
CA HIS A 19 -0.61 6.04 -5.90
C HIS A 19 -1.17 5.10 -6.99
N THR A 20 -0.41 4.92 -8.09
CA THR A 20 -0.72 3.92 -9.10
C THR A 20 0.55 3.28 -9.65
N PRO A 21 0.60 1.95 -9.79
CA PRO A 21 1.77 1.29 -10.36
C PRO A 21 1.89 1.44 -11.89
N LYS A 22 0.98 2.14 -12.57
CA LYS A 22 1.06 2.38 -14.03
C LYS A 22 2.37 3.05 -14.47
N ALA A 23 2.98 3.83 -13.59
CA ALA A 23 4.25 4.50 -13.83
C ALA A 23 5.47 3.69 -13.36
N SER A 24 5.33 2.40 -13.01
CA SER A 24 6.38 1.53 -12.47
C SER A 24 7.65 1.44 -13.32
N LYS A 25 7.53 1.65 -14.64
CA LYS A 25 8.67 1.71 -15.56
C LYS A 25 9.72 2.75 -15.16
N LEU A 26 9.30 3.86 -14.53
CA LEU A 26 10.22 4.92 -14.08
C LEU A 26 11.13 4.43 -12.94
N PRO A 27 10.62 3.94 -11.80
CA PRO A 27 11.47 3.39 -10.74
C PRO A 27 12.17 2.08 -11.12
N PHE A 28 11.62 1.26 -12.03
CA PHE A 28 12.35 0.11 -12.56
C PHE A 28 13.66 0.50 -13.28
N ALA A 29 13.70 1.66 -13.91
CA ALA A 29 14.91 2.17 -14.56
C ALA A 29 15.92 2.81 -13.59
N THR A 30 15.62 2.87 -12.29
CA THR A 30 16.50 3.47 -11.27
C THR A 30 17.39 2.42 -10.60
N LYS A 31 18.59 2.82 -10.21
CA LYS A 31 19.53 1.99 -9.45
C LYS A 31 19.35 2.17 -7.95
N ASN A 32 19.02 3.37 -7.50
CA ASN A 32 19.06 3.75 -6.08
C ASN A 32 17.68 3.78 -5.40
N ILE A 33 16.64 3.23 -6.04
CA ILE A 33 15.34 2.97 -5.42
C ILE A 33 15.13 1.46 -5.39
N ASP A 34 14.91 0.91 -4.21
CA ASP A 34 14.85 -0.54 -4.01
C ASP A 34 13.40 -1.04 -4.00
N VAL A 35 12.49 -0.24 -3.45
CA VAL A 35 11.12 -0.66 -3.13
C VAL A 35 10.09 0.25 -3.79
N LEU A 36 9.16 -0.35 -4.53
CA LEU A 36 7.98 0.35 -5.03
C LEU A 36 6.83 0.15 -4.04
N THR A 37 5.96 1.14 -3.87
CA THR A 37 4.72 0.96 -3.13
C THR A 37 3.57 0.71 -4.09
N GLY A 38 2.74 -0.29 -3.78
CA GLY A 38 1.48 -0.50 -4.47
C GLY A 38 0.31 -0.29 -3.52
N GLU A 39 -0.59 0.62 -3.84
CA GLU A 39 -1.86 0.78 -3.13
C GLU A 39 -2.84 -0.29 -3.64
N PHE A 40 -3.08 -1.34 -2.85
CA PHE A 40 -3.88 -2.49 -3.27
C PHE A 40 -5.18 -2.63 -2.50
N ALA A 41 -5.30 -2.04 -1.32
CA ALA A 41 -6.51 -2.18 -0.52
C ALA A 41 -7.67 -1.38 -1.15
N GLY A 42 -7.41 -0.14 -1.56
CA GLY A 42 -8.40 0.70 -2.24
C GLY A 42 -8.64 0.26 -3.68
N ASN A 43 -7.65 -0.38 -4.32
CA ASN A 43 -7.79 -0.89 -5.68
C ASN A 43 -6.95 -2.16 -5.93
N PRO A 44 -7.51 -3.36 -5.67
CA PRO A 44 -6.78 -4.62 -5.83
C PRO A 44 -6.25 -4.88 -7.26
N LYS A 45 -6.90 -4.31 -8.29
CA LYS A 45 -6.45 -4.43 -9.70
C LYS A 45 -5.07 -3.79 -9.92
N ASN A 46 -4.61 -2.95 -9.01
CA ASN A 46 -3.26 -2.40 -9.09
C ASN A 46 -2.18 -3.49 -9.03
N MET A 47 -2.48 -4.67 -8.47
CA MET A 47 -1.57 -5.82 -8.47
C MET A 47 -1.27 -6.38 -9.88
N ASP A 48 -2.09 -6.05 -10.88
CA ASP A 48 -1.91 -6.53 -12.26
C ASP A 48 -0.87 -5.69 -13.03
N PHE A 49 -0.59 -4.46 -12.58
CA PHE A 49 0.35 -3.55 -13.24
C PHE A 49 1.83 -3.83 -12.92
N ILE A 50 2.10 -4.68 -11.94
CA ILE A 50 3.45 -5.12 -11.60
C ILE A 50 3.42 -6.64 -11.45
N SER A 51 4.39 -7.31 -12.09
CA SER A 51 4.61 -8.73 -11.88
C SER A 51 5.84 -9.02 -11.02
N LYS A 52 5.81 -10.15 -10.32
CA LYS A 52 7.00 -10.70 -9.66
C LYS A 52 8.18 -10.84 -10.63
N LYS A 53 7.93 -11.24 -11.88
CA LYS A 53 8.95 -11.35 -12.92
C LYS A 53 9.63 -10.02 -13.23
N GLU A 54 8.87 -8.91 -13.27
CA GLU A 54 9.45 -7.58 -13.47
C GLU A 54 10.28 -7.13 -12.28
N LEU A 55 9.78 -7.38 -11.06
CA LEU A 55 10.52 -7.12 -9.82
C LEU A 55 11.83 -7.92 -9.79
N ASP A 56 11.79 -9.20 -10.15
CA ASP A 56 12.96 -10.07 -10.26
C ASP A 56 13.97 -9.55 -11.30
N ALA A 57 13.48 -9.14 -12.48
CA ALA A 57 14.33 -8.68 -13.58
C ALA A 57 15.04 -7.35 -13.31
N HIS A 58 14.47 -6.49 -12.45
CA HIS A 58 15.04 -5.18 -12.10
C HIS A 58 15.64 -5.13 -10.69
N ASP A 59 15.68 -6.30 -10.03
CA ASP A 59 16.07 -6.45 -8.64
C ASP A 59 15.40 -5.44 -7.69
N LYS A 60 14.07 -5.38 -7.79
CA LYS A 60 13.22 -4.49 -6.98
C LYS A 60 12.31 -5.29 -6.06
N PHE A 61 11.84 -4.62 -5.02
CA PHE A 61 10.87 -5.13 -4.08
C PHE A 61 9.59 -4.31 -4.10
N ILE A 62 8.55 -4.83 -3.44
CA ILE A 62 7.29 -4.15 -3.29
C ILE A 62 6.87 -4.03 -1.82
N ARG A 63 6.36 -2.86 -1.47
CA ARG A 63 5.62 -2.58 -0.24
C ARG A 63 4.13 -2.63 -0.57
N ALA A 64 3.42 -3.57 0.02
CA ALA A 64 2.00 -3.76 -0.23
C ALA A 64 1.16 -2.85 0.68
N GLY A 65 0.35 -1.99 0.07
CA GLY A 65 -0.75 -1.31 0.74
C GLY A 65 -1.93 -2.27 0.90
N ILE A 66 -2.22 -2.67 2.13
CA ILE A 66 -3.18 -3.75 2.47
C ILE A 66 -4.37 -3.25 3.29
N THR A 67 -4.33 -2.01 3.75
CA THR A 67 -5.43 -1.35 4.47
C THR A 67 -5.77 -0.05 3.77
N ARG A 68 -7.06 0.19 3.52
CA ARG A 68 -7.51 1.38 2.79
C ARG A 68 -7.20 2.66 3.54
N THR A 69 -6.88 3.70 2.77
CA THR A 69 -6.61 5.04 3.29
C THR A 69 -7.38 6.16 2.58
N ASP A 70 -8.39 5.81 1.78
CA ASP A 70 -9.23 6.72 1.02
C ASP A 70 -10.50 7.08 1.81
N ILE A 71 -10.33 7.77 2.93
CA ILE A 71 -11.40 8.03 3.91
C ILE A 71 -12.69 8.61 3.29
N ASP A 72 -12.57 9.58 2.36
CA ASP A 72 -13.73 10.19 1.70
C ASP A 72 -14.51 9.15 0.87
N HIS A 73 -13.80 8.23 0.23
CA HIS A 73 -14.41 7.16 -0.56
C HIS A 73 -15.10 6.13 0.35
N ILE A 74 -14.47 5.76 1.47
CA ILE A 74 -15.06 4.87 2.49
C ILE A 74 -16.32 5.50 3.07
N PHE A 75 -16.27 6.78 3.42
CA PHE A 75 -17.40 7.52 3.97
C PHE A 75 -18.55 7.61 2.96
N ALA A 76 -18.25 7.98 1.72
CA ALA A 76 -19.24 8.05 0.64
C ALA A 76 -19.91 6.70 0.37
N ALA A 77 -19.15 5.59 0.41
CA ALA A 77 -19.70 4.25 0.22
C ALA A 77 -20.75 3.89 1.30
N HIS A 78 -20.52 4.28 2.55
CA HIS A 78 -21.51 4.09 3.62
C HIS A 78 -22.76 4.95 3.40
N LEU A 79 -22.59 6.23 3.05
CA LEU A 79 -23.70 7.13 2.77
C LEU A 79 -24.58 6.64 1.62
N VAL A 80 -23.98 6.16 0.53
CA VAL A 80 -24.69 5.56 -0.61
C VAL A 80 -25.47 4.31 -0.16
N GLY A 81 -24.95 3.56 0.80
CA GLY A 81 -25.64 2.46 1.46
C GLY A 81 -26.74 2.87 2.45
N GLY A 82 -26.99 4.18 2.62
CA GLY A 82 -27.99 4.71 3.56
C GLY A 82 -27.55 4.68 5.03
N VAL A 83 -26.26 4.52 5.28
CA VAL A 83 -25.69 4.43 6.64
C VAL A 83 -24.75 5.59 6.88
N THR A 84 -24.94 6.32 7.98
CA THR A 84 -23.92 7.25 8.49
C THR A 84 -22.88 6.44 9.26
N PRO A 85 -21.63 6.32 8.78
CA PRO A 85 -20.64 5.48 9.43
C PRO A 85 -20.22 6.09 10.77
N LYS A 86 -19.95 5.23 11.75
CA LYS A 86 -19.17 5.59 12.93
C LYS A 86 -17.69 5.49 12.61
N ASP A 87 -16.86 6.10 13.44
CA ASP A 87 -15.40 6.06 13.32
C ASP A 87 -14.82 4.65 13.10
N VAL A 88 -15.36 3.63 13.76
CA VAL A 88 -14.92 2.24 13.62
C VAL A 88 -15.24 1.63 12.24
N ASP A 89 -16.30 2.12 11.59
CA ASP A 89 -16.77 1.66 10.28
C ASP A 89 -15.90 2.23 9.16
N LEU A 90 -15.11 3.28 9.45
CA LEU A 90 -14.15 3.88 8.52
C LEU A 90 -12.86 3.06 8.39
N VAL A 91 -12.69 2.03 9.24
CA VAL A 91 -11.52 1.16 9.24
C VAL A 91 -11.95 -0.24 8.80
N ASP A 92 -11.26 -0.79 7.81
CA ASP A 92 -11.49 -2.15 7.34
C ASP A 92 -11.39 -3.19 8.47
N SER A 93 -12.14 -4.29 8.34
CA SER A 93 -12.01 -5.43 9.24
C SER A 93 -10.66 -6.13 9.05
N VAL A 94 -10.18 -6.80 10.10
CA VAL A 94 -8.93 -7.58 10.04
C VAL A 94 -8.99 -8.63 8.92
N ASP A 95 -10.14 -9.30 8.74
CA ASP A 95 -10.32 -10.31 7.69
C ASP A 95 -10.19 -9.71 6.28
N SER A 96 -10.75 -8.52 6.07
CA SER A 96 -10.66 -7.83 4.76
C SER A 96 -9.20 -7.46 4.45
N ILE A 97 -8.48 -6.92 5.44
CA ILE A 97 -7.07 -6.57 5.32
C ILE A 97 -6.23 -7.84 5.07
N LYS A 98 -6.49 -8.92 5.82
CA LYS A 98 -5.78 -10.20 5.70
C LYS A 98 -5.96 -10.81 4.32
N LYS A 99 -7.16 -10.71 3.74
CA LYS A 99 -7.43 -11.14 2.37
C LYS A 99 -6.55 -10.42 1.36
N ILE A 100 -6.42 -9.09 1.45
CA ILE A 100 -5.55 -8.30 0.55
C ILE A 100 -4.09 -8.68 0.77
N TYR A 101 -3.66 -8.83 2.02
CA TYR A 101 -2.30 -9.27 2.34
C TYR A 101 -1.98 -10.64 1.73
N SER A 102 -2.88 -11.63 1.87
CA SER A 102 -2.69 -12.95 1.27
C SER A 102 -2.61 -12.91 -0.25
N GLN A 103 -3.46 -12.11 -0.90
CA GLN A 103 -3.42 -11.90 -2.36
C GLN A 103 -2.08 -11.28 -2.80
N ALA A 104 -1.62 -10.25 -2.11
CA ALA A 104 -0.32 -9.63 -2.39
C ALA A 104 0.83 -10.62 -2.17
N LYS A 105 0.78 -11.41 -1.10
CA LYS A 105 1.82 -12.41 -0.79
C LYS A 105 1.86 -13.53 -1.83
N GLU A 106 0.71 -14.02 -2.27
CA GLU A 106 0.60 -14.99 -3.37
C GLU A 106 1.17 -14.42 -4.67
N ARG A 107 0.84 -13.16 -4.97
CA ARG A 107 1.23 -12.48 -6.21
C ARG A 107 2.73 -12.20 -6.33
N PHE A 108 3.33 -11.74 -5.23
CA PHE A 108 4.69 -11.18 -5.22
C PHE A 108 5.71 -12.05 -4.45
N GLY A 109 5.24 -12.98 -3.61
CA GLY A 109 6.08 -13.94 -2.90
C GLY A 109 7.14 -13.28 -2.02
N ASP A 110 8.39 -13.63 -2.27
CA ASP A 110 9.59 -13.11 -1.61
C ASP A 110 9.92 -11.66 -2.01
N ARG A 111 9.39 -11.15 -3.13
CA ARG A 111 9.57 -9.74 -3.51
C ARG A 111 8.67 -8.77 -2.74
N MET A 112 7.71 -9.27 -1.96
CA MET A 112 6.95 -8.46 -1.01
C MET A 112 7.67 -8.39 0.33
N THR A 113 8.38 -7.30 0.57
CA THR A 113 9.24 -7.11 1.76
C THR A 113 8.54 -6.34 2.87
N PHE A 114 7.58 -5.48 2.52
CA PHE A 114 6.87 -4.63 3.47
C PHE A 114 5.37 -4.67 3.23
N ALA A 115 4.59 -4.44 4.29
CA ALA A 115 3.15 -4.28 4.22
C ALA A 115 2.69 -3.16 5.16
N GLY A 116 1.60 -2.48 4.82
CA GLY A 116 1.01 -1.46 5.67
C GLY A 116 -0.22 -0.81 5.04
N PRO A 117 -0.69 0.33 5.55
CA PRO A 117 -1.80 1.07 4.93
C PRO A 117 -1.42 1.58 3.54
N ASP A 118 -2.38 1.74 2.62
CA ASP A 118 -2.12 2.25 1.27
C ASP A 118 -1.26 3.53 1.32
N CYS A 119 -1.71 4.56 2.04
CA CYS A 119 -1.02 5.85 2.18
C CYS A 119 -0.88 6.28 3.66
N GLY A 120 -0.59 7.56 3.91
CA GLY A 120 -0.51 8.14 5.24
C GLY A 120 -1.88 8.25 5.92
N VAL A 121 -1.87 8.27 7.25
CA VAL A 121 -3.09 8.33 8.09
C VAL A 121 -3.40 9.72 8.65
N GLY A 122 -2.86 10.78 8.03
CA GLY A 122 -3.01 12.16 8.52
C GLY A 122 -4.43 12.73 8.40
N ALA A 123 -5.25 12.19 7.51
CA ALA A 123 -6.62 12.65 7.26
C ALA A 123 -7.67 11.99 8.17
N TRP A 124 -7.26 11.20 9.17
CA TRP A 124 -8.20 10.42 9.98
C TRP A 124 -8.89 11.32 10.99
N PRO A 125 -10.16 11.03 11.36
CA PRO A 125 -10.95 11.92 12.19
C PRO A 125 -10.34 12.12 13.59
N SER A 126 -9.62 11.11 14.08
CA SER A 126 -8.87 11.21 15.34
C SER A 126 -7.66 10.25 15.37
N GLN A 127 -6.79 10.46 16.35
CA GLN A 127 -5.63 9.59 16.59
C GLN A 127 -6.05 8.18 17.02
N GLU A 128 -7.18 8.04 17.71
CA GLU A 128 -7.73 6.76 18.12
C GLU A 128 -8.14 5.91 16.90
N VAL A 129 -8.78 6.53 15.91
CA VAL A 129 -9.18 5.85 14.66
C VAL A 129 -7.95 5.48 13.83
N ALA A 130 -6.98 6.40 13.70
CA ALA A 130 -5.71 6.11 13.05
C ALA A 130 -4.97 4.96 13.74
N SER A 131 -4.94 4.95 15.07
CA SER A 131 -4.34 3.86 15.86
C SER A 131 -5.06 2.53 15.65
N LEU A 132 -6.40 2.53 15.59
CA LEU A 132 -7.17 1.33 15.29
C LEU A 132 -6.83 0.77 13.92
N LEU A 133 -6.72 1.62 12.90
CA LEU A 133 -6.29 1.22 11.55
C LEU A 133 -4.93 0.52 11.59
N LEU A 134 -3.94 1.14 12.25
CA LEU A 134 -2.61 0.57 12.37
C LEU A 134 -2.61 -0.76 13.15
N LYS A 135 -3.39 -0.86 14.24
CA LYS A 135 -3.55 -2.10 15.02
C LYS A 135 -4.10 -3.23 14.17
N ARG A 136 -5.20 -3.00 13.46
CA ARG A 136 -5.80 -4.01 12.57
C ARG A 136 -4.88 -4.40 11.41
N THR A 137 -4.13 -3.43 10.88
CA THR A 137 -3.11 -3.68 9.84
C THR A 137 -2.03 -4.63 10.36
N VAL A 138 -1.50 -4.39 11.57
CA VAL A 138 -0.51 -5.26 12.19
C VAL A 138 -1.08 -6.64 12.53
N GLU A 139 -2.32 -6.70 13.00
CA GLU A 139 -3.00 -7.96 13.30
C GLU A 139 -3.18 -8.84 12.06
N ALA A 140 -3.53 -8.24 10.92
CA ALA A 140 -3.77 -8.96 9.67
C ALA A 140 -2.51 -9.61 9.05
N VAL A 141 -1.31 -9.11 9.38
CA VAL A 141 -0.03 -9.64 8.87
C VAL A 141 0.63 -10.65 9.80
N ARG A 142 0.05 -10.89 10.98
CA ARG A 142 0.46 -11.94 11.91
C ARG A 142 -0.18 -13.28 11.54
#